data_AF-R6DHK2-F1
#
_entry.id   AF-R6DHK2-F1
#
_cell.length_a   1.000
_cell.length_b   1.000
_cell.length_c   1.000
_cell.angle_alpha   90.00
_cell.angle_beta   90.00
_cell.angle_gamma   90.00
#
_symmetry.space_group_name_H-M   'P 1'
#
loop_
_entity.id
_entity.type
_entity.pdbx_description
1 polymer ?
#
loop_
_entity_poly.entity_id
_entity_poly.type
_entity_poly.pdbx_seq_one_letter_code
_entity_poly.pdbx_strand_id
1 'polypeptide(L)'
;MSYLILCDSCTDFTDEMEKDPHFVRIPLTLHVGEEDIIDDETFDQASFLKKVAEYPDASKSSCPSPEKFMDYFEKADEIYIVTLSSHLSGSFNSAELAK
;
A
#
# COMPACT_ATOMS: atom_id res chain seq x y z
N MET A 1 9.03 24.69 -2.55
CA MET A 1 8.12 23.90 -1.72
C MET A 1 8.12 22.51 -2.31
N SER A 2 8.65 21.53 -1.59
CA SER A 2 8.64 20.12 -2.01
C SER A 2 7.31 19.47 -1.64
N TYR A 3 6.90 18.44 -2.37
CA TYR A 3 5.68 17.69 -2.06
C TYR A 3 5.87 16.20 -2.36
N LEU A 4 5.06 15.36 -1.72
CA LEU A 4 4.88 13.95 -2.06
C LEU A 4 3.40 13.60 -2.15
N ILE A 5 3.09 12.65 -3.02
CA ILE A 5 1.79 12.02 -3.16
C ILE A 5 1.95 10.57 -2.72
N LEU A 6 1.42 10.24 -1.55
CA LEU A 6 1.43 8.90 -1.00
C LEU A 6 0.15 8.18 -1.43
N CYS A 7 0.31 7.03 -2.07
CA CYS A 7 -0.80 6.17 -2.45
C CYS A 7 -0.64 4.80 -1.81
N ASP A 8 -1.72 4.14 -1.41
CA ASP A 8 -1.61 2.74 -1.02
C ASP A 8 -1.39 1.83 -2.24
N SER A 9 -0.91 0.60 -2.02
CA SER A 9 -0.51 -0.31 -3.11
C SER A 9 -1.64 -0.76 -4.04
N CYS A 10 -2.90 -0.56 -3.66
CA CYS A 10 -4.03 -0.79 -4.55
C CYS A 10 -4.24 0.32 -5.59
N THR A 11 -3.39 1.35 -5.59
CA THR A 11 -3.38 2.35 -6.65
C THR A 11 -2.53 1.85 -7.82
N ASP A 12 -3.18 1.49 -8.90
CA ASP A 12 -2.54 1.09 -10.15
C ASP A 12 -1.81 2.30 -10.78
N PHE A 13 -0.51 2.41 -10.51
CA PHE A 13 0.28 3.51 -11.09
C PHE A 13 0.47 3.28 -12.58
N THR A 14 0.48 4.39 -13.30
CA THR A 14 0.97 4.39 -14.68
C THR A 14 2.50 4.35 -14.70
N ASP A 15 3.08 3.92 -15.82
CA ASP A 15 4.54 3.95 -16.03
C ASP A 15 5.18 5.33 -15.81
N GLU A 16 4.42 6.41 -15.98
CA GLU A 16 4.89 7.78 -15.73
C GLU A 16 4.95 8.07 -14.23
N MET A 17 3.92 7.66 -13.48
CA MET A 17 3.87 7.81 -12.02
C MET A 17 4.96 6.97 -11.33
N GLU A 18 5.23 5.75 -11.80
CA GLU A 18 6.31 4.91 -11.27
C GLU A 18 7.70 5.55 -11.40
N LYS A 19 7.89 6.38 -12.43
CA LYS A 19 9.17 7.08 -12.67
C LYS A 19 9.24 8.44 -12.02
N ASP A 20 8.11 8.94 -11.51
CA ASP A 20 8.01 10.25 -10.90
C ASP A 20 8.30 10.15 -9.39
N PRO A 21 9.41 10.76 -8.90
CA PRO A 21 9.79 10.66 -7.49
C PRO A 21 8.82 11.35 -6.52
N HIS A 22 7.83 12.10 -7.02
CA HIS A 22 6.79 12.66 -6.16
C HIS A 22 5.77 11.61 -5.73
N PHE A 23 5.61 10.51 -6.47
CA PHE A 23 4.67 9.44 -6.13
C PHE A 23 5.36 8.35 -5.31
N VAL A 24 4.72 7.96 -4.22
CA VAL A 24 5.22 6.93 -3.31
C VAL A 24 4.10 5.93 -3.06
N ARG A 25 4.42 4.65 -3.24
CA ARG A 25 3.52 3.55 -2.89
C ARG A 25 3.76 3.09 -1.45
N ILE A 26 2.68 3.04 -0.66
CA ILE A 26 2.66 2.53 0.71
C ILE A 26 2.02 1.13 0.69
N PRO A 27 2.79 0.06 0.96
CA PRO A 27 2.33 -1.29 0.70
C PRO A 27 1.26 -1.77 1.69
N LEU A 28 0.26 -2.48 1.17
CA LEU A 28 -0.58 -3.36 1.95
C LEU A 28 0.17 -4.66 2.28
N THR A 29 -0.37 -5.43 3.23
CA THR A 29 0.06 -6.81 3.47
C THR A 29 -1.03 -7.77 3.04
N LEU A 30 -0.67 -8.79 2.28
CA LEU A 30 -1.52 -9.90 1.88
C LEU A 30 -1.20 -11.11 2.74
N HIS A 31 -2.23 -11.84 3.14
CA HIS A 31 -2.14 -13.00 4.03
C HIS A 31 -2.69 -14.25 3.36
N VAL A 32 -1.88 -15.31 3.30
CA VAL A 32 -2.29 -16.63 2.84
C VAL A 32 -1.85 -17.66 3.88
N GLY A 33 -2.80 -18.13 4.70
CA GLY A 33 -2.48 -18.96 5.87
C GLY A 33 -1.63 -18.19 6.89
N GLU A 34 -0.42 -18.71 7.17
CA GLU A 34 0.55 -18.09 8.08
C GLU A 34 1.59 -17.23 7.34
N GLU A 35 1.50 -17.15 6.01
CA GLU A 35 2.43 -16.37 5.19
C GLU A 35 1.92 -14.94 4.99
N ASP A 36 2.79 -13.98 5.32
CA ASP A 36 2.61 -12.56 5.04
C ASP A 36 3.44 -12.17 3.82
N ILE A 37 2.79 -11.51 2.88
CA ILE A 37 3.37 -11.05 1.62
C ILE A 37 3.17 -9.55 1.53
N ILE A 38 4.25 -8.81 1.31
CA ILE A 38 4.18 -7.35 1.16
C ILE A 38 3.86 -7.03 -0.30
N ASP A 39 2.85 -6.19 -0.51
CA ASP A 39 2.41 -5.75 -1.83
C ASP A 39 3.25 -4.55 -2.29
N ASP A 40 4.53 -4.81 -2.56
CA ASP A 40 5.52 -3.87 -3.04
C ASP A 40 6.23 -4.37 -4.32
N GLU A 41 7.30 -3.68 -4.74
CA GLU A 41 8.09 -4.04 -5.94
C GLU A 41 8.69 -5.46 -5.91
N THR A 42 8.72 -6.11 -4.75
CA THR A 42 9.20 -7.49 -4.59
C THR A 42 8.08 -8.54 -4.73
N PHE A 43 6.83 -8.09 -4.93
CA PHE A 43 5.66 -8.96 -4.99
C PHE A 43 5.67 -9.87 -6.24
N ASP A 44 5.84 -11.17 -6.01
CA ASP A 44 5.67 -12.19 -7.05
C ASP A 44 4.21 -12.63 -7.15
N GLN A 45 3.49 -12.00 -8.09
CA GLN A 45 2.08 -12.29 -8.34
C GLN A 45 1.82 -13.75 -8.73
N ALA A 46 2.74 -14.39 -9.48
CA ALA A 46 2.55 -15.78 -9.91
C ALA A 46 2.67 -16.74 -8.73
N SER A 47 3.65 -16.52 -7.85
CA SER A 47 3.80 -17.25 -6.60
C SER A 47 2.60 -17.04 -5.67
N PHE A 48 2.12 -15.80 -5.53
CA PHE A 48 0.93 -15.49 -4.74
C PHE A 48 -0.32 -16.22 -5.24
N LEU A 49 -0.62 -16.13 -6.53
CA LEU A 49 -1.79 -16.79 -7.12
C LEU A 49 -1.74 -18.32 -6.94
N LYS A 50 -0.54 -18.91 -7.06
CA LYS A 50 -0.33 -20.34 -6.77
C LYS A 50 -0.65 -20.66 -5.30
N LYS A 51 -0.12 -19.88 -4.35
CA LYS A 51 -0.39 -20.05 -2.91
C LYS A 51 -1.87 -19.96 -2.60
N VAL A 52 -2.56 -18.95 -3.16
CA VAL A 52 -4.01 -18.78 -2.99
C VAL A 52 -4.79 -19.97 -3.54
N ALA A 53 -4.41 -20.50 -4.71
CA ALA A 53 -5.08 -21.66 -5.30
C ALA A 53 -4.86 -22.96 -4.53
N GLU A 54 -3.72 -23.11 -3.86
CA GLU A 54 -3.35 -24.30 -3.07
C GLU A 54 -3.86 -24.24 -1.62
N TYR A 55 -4.19 -23.05 -1.11
CA TYR A 55 -4.65 -22.85 0.27
C TYR A 55 -6.17 -23.06 0.40
N PRO A 56 -6.65 -23.83 1.41
CA PRO A 56 -8.07 -24.21 1.50
C PRO A 56 -9.02 -23.07 1.91
N ASP A 57 -8.52 -21.99 2.50
CA ASP A 57 -9.32 -20.86 2.98
C ASP A 57 -9.07 -19.58 2.18
N ALA A 58 -9.92 -18.57 2.36
CA ALA A 58 -9.76 -17.29 1.69
C ALA A 58 -8.52 -16.51 2.20
N SER A 59 -7.76 -15.95 1.26
CA SER A 59 -6.72 -14.96 1.57
C SER A 59 -7.31 -13.70 2.19
N LYS A 60 -6.53 -13.01 3.00
CA LYS A 60 -6.90 -11.74 3.64
C LYS A 60 -5.90 -10.66 3.28
N SER A 61 -6.21 -9.41 3.61
CA SER A 61 -5.27 -8.30 3.53
C SER A 61 -5.38 -7.40 4.75
N SER A 62 -4.32 -6.64 5.00
CA SER A 62 -4.24 -5.58 6.00
C SER A 62 -3.84 -4.28 5.34
N CYS A 63 -4.53 -3.19 5.69
CA CYS A 63 -4.16 -1.84 5.27
C CYS A 63 -2.83 -1.40 5.93
N PRO A 64 -2.13 -0.40 5.37
CA PRO A 64 -0.93 0.12 6.01
C PRO A 64 -1.24 0.69 7.41
N SER A 65 -0.25 0.63 8.32
CA SER A 65 -0.36 1.28 9.63
C SER A 65 -0.17 2.81 9.50
N PRO A 66 -0.64 3.61 10.47
CA PRO A 66 -0.38 5.05 10.49
C PRO A 66 1.12 5.39 10.38
N GLU A 67 1.96 4.63 11.10
CA GLU A 67 3.41 4.79 11.12
C GLU A 67 4.03 4.71 9.71
N LYS A 68 3.50 3.84 8.84
CA LYS A 68 3.98 3.72 7.45
C LYS A 68 3.77 4.98 6.63
N PHE A 69 2.73 5.76 6.90
CA PHE A 69 2.54 7.07 6.27
C PHE A 69 3.47 8.11 6.91
N MET A 70 3.62 8.09 8.24
CA MET A 70 4.47 9.01 8.98
C MET A 70 5.95 8.95 8.57
N ASP A 71 6.44 7.80 8.12
CA ASP A 71 7.79 7.60 7.56
C ASP A 71 8.13 8.57 6.40
N TYR A 72 7.14 9.25 5.82
CA TYR A 72 7.30 10.20 4.72
C TYR A 72 7.03 11.66 5.10
N PHE A 73 6.52 11.95 6.29
CA PHE A 73 6.06 13.29 6.65
C PHE A 73 7.19 14.31 6.75
N GLU A 74 8.41 13.85 7.06
CA GLU A 74 9.59 14.71 7.11
C GLU A 74 10.31 14.81 5.75
N LYS A 75 9.84 14.11 4.71
CA LYS A 75 10.53 14.03 3.41
C LYS A 75 10.11 15.12 2.42
N ALA A 76 9.05 15.88 2.72
CA ALA A 76 8.59 17.00 1.90
C ALA A 76 7.83 18.05 2.73
N ASP A 77 7.73 19.27 2.20
CA ASP A 77 6.97 20.36 2.85
C ASP A 77 5.46 20.09 2.84
N GLU A 78 4.95 19.40 1.82
CA GLU A 78 3.54 19.05 1.66
C GLU A 78 3.34 17.55 1.38
N ILE A 79 2.36 16.94 2.02
CA ILE A 79 2.01 15.53 1.84
C ILE A 79 0.55 15.43 1.42
N TYR A 80 0.31 14.80 0.27
CA TYR A 80 -1.01 14.46 -0.22
C TYR A 80 -1.18 12.95 -0.15
N ILE A 81 -2.24 12.46 0.48
CA ILE A 81 -2.46 11.02 0.61
C ILE A 81 -3.73 10.63 -0.14
N VAL A 82 -3.60 9.70 -1.08
CA VAL A 82 -4.72 9.12 -1.84
C VAL A 82 -4.82 7.65 -1.49
N THR A 83 -5.90 7.26 -0.82
CA THR A 83 -6.10 5.87 -0.38
C THR A 83 -7.27 5.24 -1.12
N LEU A 84 -7.30 3.91 -1.09
CA LEU A 84 -8.47 3.16 -1.47
C LEU A 84 -9.70 3.61 -0.66
N SER A 85 -10.88 3.47 -1.25
CA SER A 85 -12.15 3.90 -0.65
C SER A 85 -12.29 3.46 0.81
N SER A 86 -12.72 4.37 1.67
CA SER A 86 -12.98 4.12 3.10
C SER A 86 -14.08 3.07 3.36
N HIS A 87 -14.88 2.74 2.34
CA HIS A 87 -15.87 1.67 2.39
C HIS A 87 -15.29 0.27 2.11
N LEU A 88 -14.06 0.19 1.60
CA LEU A 88 -13.40 -1.05 1.19
C LEU A 88 -12.13 -1.35 1.99
N SER A 89 -11.44 -0.32 2.50
CA SER A 89 -10.19 -0.48 3.26
C SER A 89 -10.09 0.49 4.44
N GLY A 90 -9.35 0.05 5.47
CA GLY A 90 -8.92 0.90 6.58
C GLY A 90 -7.80 1.88 6.23
N SER A 91 -7.23 1.84 5.02
CA SER A 91 -6.14 2.73 4.58
C SER A 91 -6.43 4.20 4.84
N PHE A 92 -7.63 4.67 4.49
CA PHE A 92 -8.07 6.04 4.75
C PHE A 92 -8.02 6.40 6.24
N ASN A 93 -8.54 5.52 7.10
CA ASN A 93 -8.54 5.74 8.54
C ASN A 93 -7.12 5.73 9.12
N SER A 94 -6.24 4.85 8.63
CA SER A 94 -4.83 4.85 9.01
C SER A 94 -4.12 6.14 8.62
N ALA A 95 -4.39 6.66 7.42
CA ALA A 95 -3.83 7.93 6.95
C ALA A 95 -4.35 9.13 7.76
N GLU A 96 -5.65 9.17 8.07
CA GLU A 96 -6.23 10.23 8.93
C GLU A 96 -5.68 10.19 10.37
N LEU A 97 -5.37 9.01 10.90
CA LEU A 97 -4.76 8.88 12.23
C LEU A 97 -3.27 9.28 12.23
N ALA A 98 -2.59 9.17 11.09
CA ALA A 98 -1.19 9.56 10.94
C ALA A 98 -1.01 11.09 10.97
N LYS A 99 -2.00 11.84 10.47
CA LYS A 99 -2.03 13.30 10.35
C LYS A 99 -1.91 14.03 11.69
#